data_AF-A0A1F3V6Y4-F1
#
_entry.id   AF-A0A1F3V6Y4-F1
#
_cell.length_a   1.000
_cell.length_b   1.000
_cell.length_c   1.000
_cell.angle_alpha   90.00
_cell.angle_beta   90.00
_cell.angle_gamma   90.00
#
_symmetry.space_group_name_H-M   'P 1'
#
loop_
_entity.id
_entity.type
_entity.pdbx_description
1 polymer ?
#
loop_
_entity_poly.entity_id
_entity_poly.type
_entity_poly.pdbx_seq_one_letter_code
_entity_poly.pdbx_strand_id
1 'polypeptide(L)'
;MEQSDWKSGIKKLLNICQDEVKKTTKIGHKMIHASHTNTCLKDAYEKLGKVTFEAMESKSLLWEDEVAVELFNIIHDCRNNLVVLEDEVNKIKFQDRSVVK
;
A
#
# COMPACT_ATOMS: atom_id res chain seq x y z
N MET A 1 18.96 -46.10 -10.88
CA MET A 1 19.00 -44.93 -9.98
C MET A 1 18.27 -43.71 -10.59
N GLU A 2 17.12 -43.89 -11.27
CA GLU A 2 16.39 -42.78 -11.95
C GLU A 2 15.08 -42.36 -11.26
N GLN A 3 14.55 -43.14 -10.31
CA GLN A 3 13.27 -42.84 -9.66
C GLN A 3 13.32 -41.66 -8.67
N SER A 4 14.51 -41.12 -8.38
CA SER A 4 14.77 -40.07 -7.39
C SER A 4 14.54 -38.66 -7.96
N ASP A 5 14.89 -38.44 -9.24
CA ASP A 5 14.96 -37.09 -9.80
C ASP A 5 13.60 -36.50 -10.15
N TRP A 6 12.65 -37.29 -10.65
CA TRP A 6 11.31 -36.79 -10.96
C TRP A 6 10.53 -36.42 -9.70
N LYS A 7 10.69 -37.19 -8.60
CA LYS A 7 10.12 -36.89 -7.28
C LYS A 7 10.71 -35.59 -6.71
N SER A 8 12.02 -35.40 -6.87
CA SER A 8 12.70 -34.16 -6.49
C SER A 8 12.18 -32.95 -7.29
N GLY A 9 12.01 -33.12 -8.61
CA GLY A 9 11.44 -32.10 -9.50
C GLY A 9 10.02 -31.67 -9.10
N ILE A 10 9.12 -32.61 -8.81
CA ILE A 10 7.77 -32.30 -8.34
C ILE A 10 7.79 -31.59 -6.98
N LYS A 11 8.62 -32.05 -6.04
CA LYS A 11 8.76 -31.40 -4.73
C LYS A 11 9.25 -29.95 -4.88
N LYS A 12 10.18 -29.70 -5.81
CA LYS A 12 10.65 -28.35 -6.14
C LYS A 12 9.54 -27.48 -6.73
N LEU A 13 8.75 -28.01 -7.66
CA LEU A 13 7.62 -27.28 -8.27
C LEU A 13 6.54 -26.92 -7.24
N LEU A 14 6.20 -27.86 -6.35
CA LEU A 14 5.24 -27.61 -5.27
C LEU A 14 5.73 -26.52 -4.32
N ASN A 15 7.02 -26.54 -3.97
CA ASN A 15 7.61 -25.50 -3.12
C ASN A 15 7.55 -24.11 -3.78
N ILE A 16 7.92 -24.01 -5.08
CA ILE A 16 7.85 -22.75 -5.83
C ILE A 16 6.41 -22.22 -5.89
N CYS A 17 5.44 -23.09 -6.20
CA CYS A 17 4.03 -22.69 -6.23
C CYS A 17 3.55 -22.22 -4.85
N GLN A 18 3.90 -22.95 -3.79
CA GLN A 18 3.52 -22.57 -2.42
C GLN A 18 4.10 -21.20 -2.03
N ASP A 19 5.34 -20.92 -2.41
CA ASP A 19 5.98 -19.64 -2.12
C ASP A 19 5.37 -18.50 -2.93
N GLU A 20 5.01 -18.74 -4.19
CA GLU A 20 4.35 -17.75 -5.04
C GLU A 20 2.93 -17.43 -4.55
N VAL A 21 2.19 -18.44 -4.09
CA VAL A 21 0.86 -18.24 -3.46
C VAL A 21 1.01 -17.39 -2.19
N LYS A 22 1.98 -17.69 -1.32
CA LYS A 22 2.23 -16.89 -0.11
C LYS A 22 2.58 -15.44 -0.45
N LYS A 23 3.43 -15.20 -1.45
CA LYS A 23 3.79 -13.84 -1.89
C LYS A 23 2.58 -13.10 -2.44
N THR A 24 1.80 -13.76 -3.31
CA THR A 24 0.58 -13.21 -3.89
C THR A 24 -0.42 -12.80 -2.83
N THR A 25 -0.66 -13.65 -1.82
CA THR A 25 -1.56 -13.31 -0.70
C THR A 25 -1.05 -12.10 0.09
N LYS A 26 0.25 -12.04 0.40
CA LYS A 26 0.83 -10.88 1.12
C LYS A 26 0.70 -9.58 0.32
N ILE A 27 0.98 -9.63 -0.99
CA ILE A 27 0.81 -8.48 -1.88
C ILE A 27 -0.68 -8.07 -1.92
N GLY A 28 -1.59 -9.03 -2.12
CA GLY A 28 -3.02 -8.78 -2.16
C GLY A 28 -3.55 -8.11 -0.89
N HIS A 29 -3.11 -8.57 0.29
CA HIS A 29 -3.47 -7.94 1.56
C HIS A 29 -2.98 -6.48 1.64
N LYS A 30 -1.75 -6.19 1.19
CA LYS A 30 -1.22 -4.82 1.14
C LYS A 30 -1.94 -3.95 0.12
N MET A 31 -2.36 -4.51 -1.02
CA MET A 31 -3.15 -3.79 -2.02
C MET A 31 -4.54 -3.41 -1.49
N ILE A 32 -5.20 -4.30 -0.74
CA ILE A 32 -6.47 -3.99 -0.06
C ILE A 32 -6.27 -2.84 0.92
N HIS A 33 -5.20 -2.89 1.73
CA HIS A 33 -4.89 -1.79 2.64
C HIS A 33 -4.63 -0.48 1.88
N ALA A 34 -3.81 -0.51 0.83
CA ALA A 34 -3.55 0.65 -0.02
C ALA A 34 -4.84 1.22 -0.64
N SER A 35 -5.77 0.36 -1.03
CA SER A 35 -7.08 0.78 -1.55
C SER A 35 -7.87 1.55 -0.50
N HIS A 36 -7.94 1.07 0.74
CA HIS A 36 -8.58 1.79 1.84
C HIS A 36 -7.89 3.13 2.15
N THR A 37 -6.55 3.13 2.24
CA THR A 37 -5.76 4.35 2.49
C THR A 37 -5.96 5.38 1.38
N ASN A 38 -6.03 4.95 0.12
CA ASN A 38 -6.26 5.84 -1.01
C ASN A 38 -7.67 6.44 -1.01
N THR A 39 -8.69 5.67 -0.63
CA THR A 39 -10.05 6.21 -0.44
C THR A 39 -10.06 7.25 0.69
N CYS A 40 -9.43 6.95 1.83
CA CYS A 40 -9.29 7.90 2.94
C CYS A 40 -8.59 9.20 2.51
N LEU A 41 -7.50 9.08 1.75
CA LEU A 41 -6.76 10.22 1.21
C LEU A 41 -7.63 11.10 0.32
N LYS A 42 -8.39 10.48 -0.60
CA LYS A 42 -9.31 11.18 -1.49
C LYS A 42 -10.39 11.92 -0.67
N ASP A 43 -11.03 11.24 0.26
CA ASP A 43 -12.09 11.81 1.09
C ASP A 43 -11.58 12.99 1.93
N ALA A 44 -10.35 12.89 2.47
CA ALA A 44 -9.73 13.95 3.24
C ALA A 44 -9.43 15.19 2.37
N TYR A 45 -8.90 15.00 1.16
CA TYR A 45 -8.71 16.11 0.21
C TYR A 45 -10.02 16.78 -0.18
N GLU A 46 -11.07 16.00 -0.46
CA GLU A 46 -12.39 16.55 -0.82
C GLU A 46 -12.98 17.36 0.34
N LYS A 47 -12.89 16.86 1.58
CA LYS A 47 -13.36 17.58 2.77
C LYS A 47 -12.56 18.86 3.00
N LEU A 48 -11.23 18.80 2.90
CA LEU A 48 -10.38 19.98 3.07
C LEU A 48 -10.70 21.05 2.03
N GLY A 49 -10.91 20.64 0.78
CA GLY A 49 -11.33 21.53 -0.30
C GLY A 49 -12.66 22.22 -0.01
N LYS A 50 -13.66 21.48 0.50
CA LYS A 50 -14.97 22.04 0.90
C LYS A 50 -14.83 23.05 2.02
N VAL A 51 -14.14 22.70 3.11
CA VAL A 51 -13.91 23.60 4.25
C VAL A 51 -13.19 24.87 3.81
N THR A 52 -12.14 24.73 2.99
CA THR A 52 -11.38 25.87 2.47
C THR A 52 -12.25 26.76 1.59
N PHE A 53 -13.06 26.16 0.71
CA PHE A 53 -13.96 26.90 -0.19
C PHE A 53 -15.00 27.71 0.60
N GLU A 54 -15.67 27.09 1.57
CA GLU A 54 -16.66 27.74 2.43
C GLU A 54 -16.04 28.88 3.25
N ALA A 55 -14.82 28.68 3.77
CA ALA A 55 -14.08 29.71 4.50
C ALA A 55 -13.64 30.88 3.61
N MET A 56 -13.33 30.61 2.33
CA MET A 56 -13.05 31.66 1.34
C MET A 56 -14.30 32.47 0.99
N GLU A 57 -15.43 31.81 0.76
CA GLU A 57 -16.70 32.45 0.42
C GLU A 57 -17.19 33.37 1.54
N SER A 58 -17.07 32.91 2.79
CA SER A 58 -17.41 33.66 3.99
C SER A 58 -16.35 34.68 4.42
N LYS A 59 -15.19 34.72 3.75
CA LYS A 59 -14.01 35.53 4.11
C LYS A 59 -13.50 35.27 5.54
N SER A 60 -13.66 34.06 6.05
CA SER A 60 -13.22 33.63 7.38
C SER A 60 -12.10 32.59 7.30
N LEU A 61 -11.26 32.63 6.26
CA LEU A 61 -10.17 31.69 6.08
C LEU A 61 -9.13 31.82 7.20
N LEU A 62 -8.96 30.75 7.97
CA LEU A 62 -7.98 30.60 9.04
C LEU A 62 -7.14 29.36 8.77
N TRP A 63 -5.81 29.49 8.81
CA TRP A 63 -4.90 28.37 8.55
C TRP A 63 -4.79 27.44 9.75
N GLU A 64 -5.08 27.96 10.93
CA GLU A 64 -5.10 27.27 12.22
C GLU A 64 -6.48 26.67 12.54
N ASP A 65 -7.41 26.64 11.57
CA ASP A 65 -8.69 25.97 11.75
C ASP A 65 -8.48 24.50 12.12
N GLU A 66 -9.06 24.08 13.25
CA GLU A 66 -8.80 22.77 13.84
C GLU A 66 -9.18 21.64 12.87
N VAL A 67 -10.28 21.80 12.12
CA VAL A 67 -10.76 20.81 11.15
C VAL A 67 -9.82 20.75 9.95
N ALA A 68 -9.38 21.90 9.43
CA ALA A 68 -8.42 21.96 8.33
C ALA A 68 -7.07 21.32 8.71
N VAL A 69 -6.58 21.58 9.92
CA VAL A 69 -5.32 21.01 10.44
C VAL A 69 -5.45 19.50 10.63
N GLU A 70 -6.57 19.00 11.18
CA GLU A 70 -6.82 17.56 11.30
C GLU A 70 -6.81 16.87 9.93
N LEU A 71 -7.54 17.43 8.96
CA LEU A 71 -7.59 16.91 7.59
C LEU A 71 -6.22 16.91 6.92
N PHE A 72 -5.43 17.96 7.14
CA PHE A 72 -4.05 18.03 6.65
C PHE A 72 -3.18 16.90 7.23
N ASN A 73 -3.28 16.63 8.54
CA ASN A 73 -2.54 15.54 9.17
C ASN A 73 -2.96 14.17 8.63
N ILE A 74 -4.27 13.93 8.45
CA ILE A 74 -4.80 12.71 7.83
C ILE A 74 -4.23 12.52 6.42
N ILE A 75 -4.21 13.58 5.61
CA ILE A 75 -3.62 13.57 4.26
C ILE A 75 -2.13 13.21 4.33
N HIS A 76 -1.40 13.82 5.25
CA HIS A 76 0.02 13.56 5.44
C HIS A 76 0.29 12.08 5.79
N ASP A 77 -0.44 11.55 6.76
CA ASP A 77 -0.32 10.16 7.20
C ASP A 77 -0.71 9.17 6.09
N CYS A 78 -1.79 9.43 5.38
CA CYS A 78 -2.20 8.58 4.26
C CYS A 78 -1.15 8.53 3.15
N ARG A 79 -0.50 9.67 2.84
CA ARG A 79 0.59 9.72 1.85
C ARG A 79 1.79 8.91 2.31
N ASN A 80 2.21 9.07 3.56
CA ASN A 80 3.31 8.30 4.12
C ASN A 80 3.00 6.80 4.13
N ASN A 81 1.79 6.42 4.52
CA ASN A 81 1.35 5.03 4.52
C ASN A 81 1.37 4.42 3.11
N LEU A 82 0.93 5.17 2.08
CA LEU A 82 1.00 4.69 0.70
C LEU A 82 2.44 4.45 0.23
N VAL A 83 3.38 5.33 0.58
CA VAL A 83 4.82 5.15 0.28
C VAL A 83 5.36 3.90 0.97
N VAL A 84 5.04 3.71 2.26
CA VAL A 84 5.47 2.52 3.02
C VAL A 84 4.89 1.25 2.39
N LEU A 85 3.61 1.25 2.02
CA LEU A 85 2.98 0.09 1.38
C LEU A 85 3.62 -0.24 0.02
N GLU A 86 3.96 0.78 -0.77
CA GLU A 86 4.67 0.61 -2.04
C GLU A 86 6.05 -0.04 -1.83
N ASP A 87 6.82 0.47 -0.87
CA ASP A 87 8.13 -0.10 -0.51
C ASP A 87 8.02 -1.56 -0.05
N GLU A 88 7.01 -1.88 0.76
CA GLU A 88 6.77 -3.24 1.23
C GLU A 88 6.36 -4.19 0.10
N VAL A 89 5.53 -3.74 -0.85
CA VAL A 89 5.18 -4.52 -2.03
C VAL A 89 6.41 -4.75 -2.91
N ASN A 90 7.23 -3.72 -3.11
CA ASN A 90 8.47 -3.82 -3.89
C ASN A 90 9.46 -4.79 -3.23
N LYS A 91 9.61 -4.75 -1.91
CA LYS A 91 10.44 -5.72 -1.16
C LYS A 91 10.00 -7.16 -1.43
N ILE A 92 8.69 -7.45 -1.43
CA ILE A 92 8.18 -8.81 -1.69
C ILE A 92 8.39 -9.21 -3.16
N LYS A 93 8.13 -8.30 -4.12
CA LYS A 93 8.28 -8.57 -5.56
C LYS A 93 9.73 -8.85 -5.96
N PHE A 94 10.70 -8.22 -5.30
CA PHE A 94 12.11 -8.29 -5.69
C PHE A 94 13.00 -9.09 -4.74
N GLN A 95 12.42 -9.72 -3.70
CA GLN A 95 13.16 -10.48 -2.69
C GLN A 95 14.06 -11.60 -3.25
N ASP A 96 13.70 -12.17 -4.41
CA ASP A 96 14.41 -13.32 -5.01
C ASP A 96 15.44 -12.93 -6.09
N ARG A 97 15.49 -11.66 -6.52
CA ARG A 97 16.42 -11.23 -7.58
C ARG A 97 17.87 -11.05 -7.11
N SER A 98 18.12 -11.13 -5.81
CA SER A 98 19.45 -10.94 -5.20
C SER A 98 20.33 -12.20 -5.16
N VAL A 99 19.86 -13.36 -5.65
CA VAL A 99 20.61 -14.63 -5.61
C VAL A 99 21.29 -14.97 -6.95
N VAL A 100 21.25 -14.08 -7.94
CA VAL A 100 21.98 -14.24 -9.21
C VAL A 100 23.13 -13.23 -9.27
N LYS A 101 24.26 -13.59 -8.66
CA LYS A 101 25.59 -13.06 -8.97
C LYS A 101 26.57 -14.23 -9.00
#